data_AF-A0A9P0TMU7-F1
#
_entry.id   AF-A0A9P0TMU7-F1
#
_cell.length_a   1.000
_cell.length_b   1.000
_cell.length_c   1.000
_cell.angle_alpha   90.00
_cell.angle_beta   90.00
_cell.angle_gamma   90.00
#
_symmetry.space_group_name_H-M   'P 1'
#
loop_
_entity.id
_entity.type
_entity.pdbx_description
1 polymer ?
#
loop_
_entity_poly.entity_id
_entity_poly.type
_entity_poly.pdbx_seq_one_letter_code
_entity_poly.pdbx_strand_id
1 'polypeptide(L)'
;MLEVLNGFLLVYFLVLCTISALVPLLVKPIVACFSRPSHQERKLWDEIVMLKCQQKQISMKDEFAAYSKLQRRIIKLEAELKENSQDRLSKTLAIKGTIHIVLQVVIGFIIIISVIFFRREPIVALKGDLFPLSTLLKYPSETPNAISTHMWVIISNVSIRALLKPMIS
;
A
#
# COMPACT_ATOMS: atom_id res chain seq x y z
N MET A 1 -2.88 35.32 -11.82
CA MET A 1 -3.39 34.30 -12.76
C MET A 1 -2.23 33.39 -13.13
N LEU A 2 -2.40 32.07 -13.03
CA LEU A 2 -1.40 31.08 -13.42
C LEU A 2 -1.38 30.98 -14.95
N GLU A 3 -0.22 31.08 -15.59
CA GLU A 3 -0.05 30.79 -17.01
C GLU A 3 0.57 29.41 -17.17
N VAL A 4 -0.08 28.54 -17.93
CA VAL A 4 0.41 27.19 -18.22
C VAL A 4 1.33 27.28 -19.43
N LEU A 5 2.62 26.99 -19.25
CA LEU A 5 3.61 27.00 -20.34
C LEU A 5 3.65 25.66 -21.04
N ASN A 6 3.67 24.57 -20.26
CA ASN A 6 3.66 23.21 -20.80
C ASN A 6 2.58 22.35 -20.13
N GLY A 7 1.38 22.36 -20.72
CA GLY A 7 0.23 21.62 -20.20
C GLY A 7 0.39 20.10 -20.27
N PHE A 8 1.16 19.58 -21.23
CA PHE A 8 1.43 18.15 -21.32
C PHE A 8 2.27 17.66 -20.13
N LEU A 9 3.37 18.36 -19.83
CA LEU A 9 4.21 18.03 -18.68
C LEU A 9 3.45 18.17 -17.36
N LEU A 10 2.59 19.18 -17.25
CA LEU A 10 1.74 19.38 -16.08
C LEU A 10 0.89 18.14 -15.79
N VAL A 11 0.13 17.67 -16.79
CA VAL A 11 -0.74 16.50 -16.66
C VAL A 11 0.09 15.25 -16.43
N TYR A 12 1.19 15.08 -17.15
CA TYR A 12 2.09 13.93 -17.01
C TYR A 12 2.61 13.76 -15.58
N PHE A 13 3.18 14.82 -14.99
CA PHE A 13 3.70 14.76 -13.62
C PHE A 13 2.58 14.62 -12.59
N LEU A 14 1.43 15.27 -12.80
CA LEU A 14 0.27 15.12 -11.92
C LEU A 14 -0.21 13.65 -11.88
N VAL A 15 -0.31 13.01 -13.03
CA VAL A 15 -0.70 11.58 -13.14
C VAL A 15 0.35 10.70 -12.46
N LEU A 16 1.64 10.91 -12.70
CA LEU A 16 2.71 10.14 -12.05
C LEU A 16 2.70 10.29 -10.52
N CYS A 17 2.56 11.51 -10.01
CA CYS A 17 2.46 11.76 -8.56
C CYS A 17 1.21 11.10 -7.96
N THR A 18 0.10 11.12 -8.70
CA THR A 18 -1.15 10.45 -8.30
C THR A 18 -0.96 8.94 -8.23
N ILE A 19 -0.38 8.31 -9.25
CA ILE A 19 -0.07 6.88 -9.26
C ILE A 19 0.86 6.51 -8.10
N SER A 20 1.90 7.31 -7.85
CA SER A 20 2.82 7.12 -6.71
C SER A 20 2.12 7.19 -5.35
N ALA A 21 1.09 8.01 -5.22
CA ALA A 21 0.30 8.10 -3.99
C ALA A 21 -0.72 6.96 -3.86
N LEU A 22 -1.21 6.40 -4.97
CA LEU A 22 -2.16 5.28 -5.00
C LEU A 22 -1.51 3.89 -4.83
N VAL A 23 -0.18 3.78 -4.85
CA VAL A 23 0.55 2.51 -4.64
C VAL A 23 0.01 1.70 -3.44
N PRO A 24 -0.19 2.28 -2.24
CA PRO A 24 -0.70 1.52 -1.10
C PRO A 24 -2.10 0.91 -1.34
N LEU A 25 -2.94 1.55 -2.16
CA LEU A 25 -4.26 1.04 -2.52
C LEU A 25 -4.17 -0.12 -3.52
N LEU A 26 -3.23 -0.06 -4.45
CA LEU A 26 -3.00 -1.14 -5.42
C LEU A 26 -2.38 -2.39 -4.77
N VAL A 27 -1.58 -2.23 -3.72
CA VAL A 27 -0.97 -3.35 -3.00
C VAL A 27 -2.02 -4.18 -2.25
N LYS A 28 -3.09 -3.56 -1.72
CA LYS A 28 -4.15 -4.26 -0.96
C LYS A 28 -4.79 -5.44 -1.73
N PRO A 29 -5.33 -5.27 -2.96
CA PRO A 29 -5.93 -6.37 -3.70
C PRO A 29 -4.92 -7.43 -4.14
N ILE A 30 -3.69 -7.03 -4.49
CA ILE A 30 -2.62 -7.96 -4.86
C ILE A 30 -2.32 -8.88 -3.67
N VAL A 31 -2.09 -8.30 -2.48
CA VAL A 31 -1.83 -9.06 -1.26
C VAL A 31 -3.05 -9.93 -0.89
N ALA A 32 -4.26 -9.41 -0.99
CA ALA A 32 -5.47 -10.20 -0.71
C ALA A 32 -5.63 -11.42 -1.64
N CYS A 33 -5.14 -11.34 -2.88
CA CYS A 33 -5.10 -12.46 -3.81
C CYS A 33 -4.11 -13.55 -3.33
N PHE A 34 -2.92 -13.15 -2.89
CA PHE A 34 -1.86 -14.07 -2.42
C PHE A 34 -2.10 -14.64 -1.03
N SER A 35 -2.80 -13.92 -0.15
CA SER A 35 -3.04 -14.30 1.24
C SER A 35 -4.29 -15.16 1.46
N ARG A 36 -4.91 -15.69 0.41
CA ARG A 36 -6.10 -16.53 0.54
C ARG A 36 -5.78 -17.78 1.40
N PRO A 37 -6.67 -18.16 2.33
CA PRO A 37 -6.49 -19.36 3.14
C PRO A 37 -6.28 -20.59 2.26
N SER A 38 -5.32 -21.43 2.62
CA SER A 38 -5.08 -22.68 1.91
C SER A 38 -6.29 -23.61 2.06
N HIS A 39 -6.52 -24.46 1.07
CA HIS A 39 -7.50 -25.53 1.14
C HIS A 39 -7.26 -26.45 2.37
N GLN A 40 -6.00 -26.59 2.80
CA GLN A 40 -5.64 -27.33 4.01
C GLN A 40 -6.15 -26.66 5.29
N GLU A 41 -6.03 -25.34 5.43
CA GLU A 41 -6.51 -24.61 6.61
C GLU A 41 -8.03 -24.69 6.74
N ARG A 42 -8.76 -24.66 5.61
CA ARG A 42 -10.22 -24.88 5.59
C ARG A 42 -10.59 -26.27 6.07
N LYS A 43 -9.92 -27.31 5.56
CA LYS A 43 -10.13 -28.69 6.02
C LYS A 43 -9.88 -28.87 7.52
N LEU A 44 -8.82 -28.24 8.02
CA LEU A 44 -8.47 -28.30 9.45
C LEU A 44 -9.54 -27.62 10.31
N TRP A 45 -10.10 -26.50 9.83
CA TRP A 45 -11.21 -25.81 10.48
C TRP A 45 -12.50 -26.66 10.47
N ASP A 46 -12.82 -27.30 9.35
CA ASP A 46 -13.97 -28.20 9.24
C ASP A 46 -13.82 -29.41 10.18
N GLU A 47 -12.61 -29.97 10.32
CA GLU A 47 -12.33 -31.06 11.26
C GLU A 47 -12.51 -30.61 12.73
N ILE A 48 -12.06 -29.41 13.09
CA ILE A 48 -12.28 -28.84 14.43
C ILE A 48 -13.77 -28.68 14.72
N VAL A 49 -14.55 -28.15 13.76
CA VAL A 49 -16.00 -27.99 13.90
C VAL A 49 -16.69 -29.34 14.08
N MET A 50 -16.29 -30.35 13.28
CA MET A 50 -16.81 -31.72 13.40
C MET A 50 -16.51 -32.33 14.78
N LEU A 51 -15.26 -32.22 15.25
CA LEU A 51 -14.85 -32.74 16.57
C LEU A 51 -15.55 -32.02 17.72
N LYS A 52 -15.77 -30.70 17.62
CA LYS A 52 -16.56 -29.96 18.60
C LYS A 52 -18.02 -30.41 18.64
N CYS A 53 -18.59 -30.77 17.49
CA CYS A 53 -19.94 -31.33 17.42
C CYS A 53 -20.01 -32.69 18.10
N GLN A 54 -19.06 -33.59 17.81
CA GLN A 54 -18.95 -34.90 18.45
C GLN A 54 -18.75 -34.79 19.97
N GLN A 55 -17.91 -33.84 20.42
CA GLN A 55 -17.66 -33.62 21.84
C GLN A 55 -18.93 -33.22 22.60
N LYS A 56 -19.83 -32.42 22.00
CA LYS A 56 -21.10 -32.02 22.62
C LYS A 56 -22.07 -33.18 22.83
N GLN A 57 -21.92 -34.28 22.07
CA GLN A 57 -22.75 -35.48 22.19
C GLN A 57 -22.30 -36.41 23.32
N ILE A 58 -21.08 -36.20 23.86
CA ILE A 58 -20.49 -37.06 24.89
C ILE A 58 -20.74 -36.44 26.27
N SER A 59 -21.24 -37.24 27.23
CA SER A 59 -21.39 -36.81 28.62
C SER A 59 -20.01 -36.62 29.25
N MET A 60 -19.68 -35.37 29.62
CA MET A 60 -18.42 -35.04 30.29
C MET A 60 -18.25 -35.78 31.63
N LYS A 61 -19.35 -36.11 32.29
CA LYS A 61 -19.38 -36.71 33.63
C LYS A 61 -19.28 -38.23 33.59
N ASP A 62 -19.95 -38.86 32.63
CA ASP A 62 -20.03 -40.33 32.52
C ASP A 62 -18.94 -40.89 31.60
N GLU A 63 -18.55 -40.15 30.57
CA GLU A 63 -17.58 -40.55 29.54
C GLU A 63 -16.34 -39.63 29.51
N PHE A 64 -15.85 -39.22 30.68
CA PHE A 64 -14.75 -38.26 30.82
C PHE A 64 -13.49 -38.63 30.01
N ALA A 65 -13.16 -39.93 29.92
CA ALA A 65 -12.00 -40.40 29.17
C ALA A 65 -12.15 -40.13 27.65
N ALA A 66 -13.33 -40.41 27.09
CA ALA A 66 -13.64 -40.15 25.68
C ALA A 66 -13.70 -38.65 25.40
N TYR A 67 -14.35 -37.88 26.28
CA TYR A 67 -14.39 -36.42 26.22
C TYR A 67 -12.98 -35.82 26.22
N SER A 68 -12.13 -36.25 27.15
CA SER A 68 -10.76 -35.76 27.31
C SER A 68 -9.89 -36.08 26.09
N LYS A 69 -10.09 -37.24 25.46
CA LYS A 69 -9.39 -37.63 24.23
C LYS A 69 -9.77 -36.71 23.06
N LEU A 70 -11.07 -36.41 22.89
CA LEU A 70 -11.53 -35.44 21.90
C LEU A 70 -10.99 -34.03 22.19
N GLN A 71 -11.05 -33.58 23.45
CA GLN A 71 -10.54 -32.28 23.87
C GLN A 71 -9.06 -32.11 23.50
N ARG A 72 -8.21 -33.12 23.76
CA ARG A 72 -6.79 -33.08 23.39
C ARG A 72 -6.59 -32.99 21.88
N ARG A 73 -7.41 -33.70 21.08
CA ARG A 73 -7.35 -33.63 19.62
C ARG A 73 -7.76 -32.25 19.10
N ILE A 74 -8.81 -31.66 19.66
CA ILE A 74 -9.26 -30.29 19.33
C ILE A 74 -8.16 -29.28 19.65
N ILE A 75 -7.58 -29.33 20.85
CA ILE A 75 -6.49 -28.42 21.26
C ILE A 75 -5.30 -28.55 20.31
N LYS A 76 -4.93 -29.77 19.90
CA LYS A 76 -3.84 -30.01 18.96
C LYS A 76 -4.10 -29.35 17.60
N LEU A 77 -5.29 -29.54 17.03
CA LEU A 77 -5.67 -28.95 15.74
C LEU A 77 -5.82 -27.43 15.83
N GLU A 78 -6.33 -26.89 16.95
CA GLU A 78 -6.40 -25.44 17.18
C GLU A 78 -5.00 -24.80 17.28
N ALA A 79 -4.04 -25.49 17.89
CA ALA A 79 -2.66 -25.04 17.94
C ALA A 79 -2.03 -25.00 16.54
N GLU A 80 -2.22 -26.04 15.74
CA GLU A 80 -1.76 -26.11 14.34
C GLU A 80 -2.40 -25.03 13.46
N LEU A 81 -3.71 -24.79 13.61
CA LEU A 81 -4.41 -23.72 12.88
C LEU A 81 -3.86 -22.34 13.26
N LYS A 82 -3.58 -22.12 14.54
CA LYS A 82 -3.02 -20.86 15.04
C LYS A 82 -1.62 -20.61 14.50
N GLU A 83 -0.76 -21.63 14.50
CA GLU A 83 0.59 -21.56 13.93
C GLU A 83 0.54 -21.23 12.44
N ASN A 84 -0.26 -21.97 11.66
CA ASN A 84 -0.46 -21.72 10.23
C ASN A 84 -0.97 -20.29 9.95
N SER A 85 -1.90 -19.79 10.76
CA SER A 85 -2.39 -18.42 10.62
C SER A 85 -1.31 -17.38 10.94
N GLN A 86 -0.47 -17.60 11.95
CA GLN A 86 0.61 -16.69 12.32
C GLN A 86 1.71 -16.64 11.24
N ASP A 87 2.05 -17.81 10.68
CA ASP A 87 2.95 -17.92 9.54
C ASP A 87 2.42 -17.20 8.31
N ARG A 88 1.13 -17.38 8.01
CA ARG A 88 0.46 -16.69 6.90
C ARG A 88 0.47 -15.19 7.09
N LEU A 89 0.19 -14.69 8.30
CA LEU A 89 0.25 -13.26 8.60
C LEU A 89 1.67 -12.71 8.38
N SER A 90 2.69 -13.42 8.87
CA SER A 90 4.10 -13.03 8.72
C SER A 90 4.53 -12.99 7.26
N LYS A 91 4.20 -14.03 6.49
CA LYS A 91 4.44 -14.10 5.04
C LYS A 91 3.69 -13.00 4.29
N THR A 92 2.44 -12.75 4.65
CA THR A 92 1.60 -11.69 4.06
C THR A 92 2.19 -10.30 4.29
N LEU A 93 2.68 -10.02 5.50
CA LEU A 93 3.34 -8.76 5.83
C LEU A 93 4.64 -8.60 5.03
N ALA A 94 5.45 -9.65 4.95
CA ALA A 94 6.68 -9.64 4.14
C ALA A 94 6.38 -9.38 2.65
N ILE A 95 5.42 -10.09 2.07
CA ILE A 95 4.98 -9.90 0.68
C ILE A 95 4.46 -8.48 0.45
N LYS A 96 3.58 -7.99 1.33
CA LYS A 96 3.04 -6.62 1.27
C LYS A 96 4.16 -5.58 1.28
N GLY A 97 5.12 -5.72 2.20
CA GLY A 97 6.26 -4.82 2.31
C GLY A 97 7.12 -4.83 1.04
N THR A 98 7.49 -6.01 0.56
CA THR A 98 8.31 -6.18 -0.65
C THR A 98 7.64 -5.59 -1.88
N ILE A 99 6.36 -5.90 -2.14
CA ILE A 99 5.64 -5.36 -3.30
C ILE A 99 5.52 -3.84 -3.20
N HIS A 100 5.21 -3.32 -2.01
CA HIS A 100 5.11 -1.89 -1.80
C HIS A 100 6.44 -1.18 -2.10
N ILE A 101 7.56 -1.68 -1.57
CA ILE A 101 8.89 -1.11 -1.80
C ILE A 101 9.25 -1.16 -3.29
N VAL A 102 9.08 -2.30 -3.95
CA VAL A 102 9.42 -2.46 -5.37
C VAL A 102 8.64 -1.48 -6.24
N LEU A 103 7.31 -1.40 -6.08
CA LEU A 103 6.49 -0.46 -6.86
C LEU A 103 6.85 1.00 -6.57
N GLN A 104 7.08 1.35 -5.31
CA GLN A 104 7.43 2.71 -4.91
C GLN A 104 8.79 3.13 -5.49
N VAL A 105 9.78 2.23 -5.48
CA VAL A 105 11.11 2.48 -6.06
C VAL A 105 11.03 2.64 -7.57
N VAL A 106 10.31 1.77 -8.28
CA VAL A 106 10.15 1.85 -9.73
C VAL A 106 9.51 3.17 -10.15
N ILE A 107 8.39 3.55 -9.51
CA ILE A 107 7.70 4.82 -9.82
C ILE A 107 8.57 6.02 -9.45
N GLY A 108 9.23 5.98 -8.29
CA GLY A 108 10.15 7.03 -7.87
C GLY A 108 11.31 7.22 -8.86
N PHE A 109 11.86 6.14 -9.38
CA PHE A 109 12.93 6.17 -10.38
C PHE A 109 12.47 6.80 -11.69
N ILE A 110 11.26 6.45 -12.17
CA ILE A 110 10.65 7.07 -13.35
C ILE A 110 10.47 8.57 -13.13
N ILE A 111 9.97 9.00 -11.96
CA ILE A 111 9.80 10.42 -11.64
C ILE A 111 11.16 11.14 -11.65
N ILE A 112 12.19 10.57 -11.03
CA ILE A 112 13.53 11.18 -10.97
C ILE A 112 14.12 11.34 -12.37
N ILE A 113 14.06 10.30 -13.21
CA ILE A 113 14.55 10.36 -14.59
C ILE A 113 13.80 11.44 -15.37
N SER A 114 12.47 11.46 -15.30
CA SER A 114 11.65 12.45 -15.99
C SER A 114 11.94 13.87 -15.52
N VAL A 115 12.14 14.09 -14.22
CA VAL A 115 12.52 15.41 -13.66
C VAL A 115 13.88 15.86 -14.19
N ILE A 116 14.86 14.96 -14.31
CA ILE A 116 16.19 15.28 -14.85
C ILE A 116 16.09 15.62 -16.34
N PHE A 117 15.31 14.86 -17.11
CA PHE A 117 15.16 15.05 -18.56
C PHE A 117 14.45 16.37 -18.89
N PHE A 118 13.34 16.68 -18.19
CA PHE A 118 12.53 17.88 -18.38
C PHE A 118 12.91 19.03 -17.44
N ARG A 119 14.13 19.03 -16.90
CA ARG A 119 14.58 19.97 -15.86
C ARG A 119 14.53 21.44 -16.29
N ARG A 120 14.75 21.71 -17.59
CA ARG A 120 14.84 23.07 -18.13
C ARG A 120 13.52 23.61 -18.67
N GLU A 121 12.49 22.77 -18.77
CA GLU A 121 11.18 23.19 -19.26
C GLU A 121 10.30 23.69 -18.10
N PRO A 122 10.01 25.00 -18.01
CA PRO A 122 9.08 25.51 -17.01
C PRO A 122 7.65 25.03 -17.30
N ILE A 123 6.94 24.60 -16.25
CA ILE A 123 5.58 24.03 -16.41
C ILE A 123 4.53 25.15 -16.31
N VAL A 124 4.68 26.03 -15.32
CA VAL A 124 3.74 27.13 -15.05
C VAL A 124 4.49 28.40 -14.69
N ALA A 125 3.94 29.56 -15.05
CA ALA A 125 4.42 30.87 -14.64
C ALA A 125 3.35 31.62 -13.86
N LEU A 126 3.79 32.41 -12.88
CA LEU A 126 2.92 33.24 -12.06
C LEU A 126 3.07 34.69 -12.51
N LYS A 127 1.94 35.37 -12.72
CA LYS A 127 1.91 36.81 -13.07
C LYS A 127 2.31 37.74 -11.92
N GLY A 128 2.39 37.25 -10.68
CA GLY A 128 2.73 38.06 -9.50
C GLY A 128 4.22 38.02 -9.18
N ASP A 129 4.72 39.08 -8.57
CA ASP A 129 6.07 39.09 -8.00
C ASP A 129 6.05 38.28 -6.69
N LEU A 130 6.81 37.17 -6.66
CA LEU A 130 6.91 36.25 -5.53
C LEU A 130 8.24 36.41 -4.78
N PHE A 131 8.87 37.59 -4.88
CA PHE A 131 10.09 37.88 -4.15
C PHE A 131 9.89 37.68 -2.63
N PRO A 132 10.77 36.94 -1.93
CA PRO A 132 12.04 36.34 -2.37
C PRO A 132 11.95 34.87 -2.84
N LEU A 133 10.79 34.22 -2.71
CA LEU A 133 10.58 32.80 -3.03
C LEU A 133 10.72 32.48 -4.53
N SER A 134 10.56 33.49 -5.39
CA SER A 134 10.71 33.37 -6.85
C SER A 134 12.05 32.75 -7.27
N THR A 135 13.13 33.00 -6.53
CA THR A 135 14.47 32.42 -6.80
C THR A 135 14.50 30.91 -6.57
N LEU A 136 13.86 30.43 -5.50
CA LEU A 136 13.76 29.01 -5.19
C LEU A 136 12.81 28.29 -6.14
N LEU A 137 11.67 28.90 -6.43
CA LEU A 137 10.64 28.31 -7.30
C LEU A 137 11.09 28.19 -8.76
N LYS A 138 11.88 29.16 -9.26
CA LYS A 138 12.33 29.16 -10.64
C LYS A 138 13.50 28.23 -10.90
N TYR A 139 14.44 28.11 -9.96
CA TYR A 139 15.65 27.30 -10.16
C TYR A 139 15.23 25.93 -10.66
N PRO A 140 15.88 25.29 -11.67
CA PRO A 140 16.95 25.82 -12.52
C PRO A 140 16.44 26.45 -13.83
N SER A 141 15.14 26.71 -13.97
CA SER A 141 14.62 27.46 -15.11
C SER A 141 15.08 28.92 -15.05
N GLU A 142 15.35 29.49 -16.22
CA GLU A 142 15.78 30.88 -16.38
C GLU A 142 14.60 31.85 -16.50
N THR A 143 13.39 31.33 -16.65
CA THR A 143 12.18 32.14 -16.82
C THR A 143 11.76 32.82 -15.50
N PRO A 144 11.51 34.15 -15.51
CA PRO A 144 11.10 34.87 -14.32
C PRO A 144 9.70 34.42 -13.87
N ASN A 145 9.52 34.26 -12.55
CA ASN A 145 8.28 33.82 -11.91
C ASN A 145 7.72 32.46 -12.39
N ALA A 146 8.55 31.62 -13.00
CA ALA A 146 8.18 30.25 -13.32
C ALA A 146 8.35 29.30 -12.13
N ILE A 147 7.54 28.24 -12.12
CA ILE A 147 7.76 27.06 -11.28
C ILE A 147 8.47 26.01 -12.13
N SER A 148 9.64 25.60 -11.67
CA SER A 148 10.42 24.54 -12.26
C SER A 148 9.78 23.16 -12.08
N THR A 149 10.16 22.22 -12.95
CA THR A 149 9.64 20.85 -12.96
C THR A 149 9.76 20.12 -11.62
N HIS A 150 10.89 20.21 -10.91
CA HIS A 150 11.04 19.54 -9.62
C HIS A 150 10.21 20.21 -8.52
N MET A 151 10.12 21.55 -8.50
CA MET A 151 9.27 22.22 -7.51
C MET A 151 7.81 21.84 -7.72
N TRP A 152 7.37 21.78 -8.98
CA TRP A 152 6.03 21.31 -9.31
C TRP A 152 5.77 19.86 -8.85
N VAL A 153 6.72 18.95 -9.08
CA VAL A 153 6.61 17.55 -8.63
C VAL A 153 6.56 17.46 -7.11
N ILE A 154 7.39 18.21 -6.39
CA ILE A 154 7.40 18.22 -4.91
C ILE A 154 6.05 18.71 -4.38
N ILE A 155 5.60 19.87 -4.86
CA ILE A 155 4.31 20.45 -4.46
C ILE A 155 3.17 19.48 -4.75
N SER A 156 3.11 18.96 -5.98
CA SER A 156 2.05 18.03 -6.41
C SER A 156 2.04 16.77 -5.54
N ASN A 157 3.21 16.16 -5.29
CA ASN A 157 3.30 14.92 -4.51
C ASN A 157 2.90 15.15 -3.05
N VAL A 158 3.34 16.26 -2.44
CA VAL A 158 2.95 16.61 -1.05
C VAL A 158 1.45 16.90 -0.97
N SER A 159 0.91 17.72 -1.89
CA SER A 159 -0.51 18.05 -1.94
C SER A 159 -1.38 16.82 -2.16
N ILE A 160 -1.06 15.98 -3.14
CA ILE A 160 -1.79 14.75 -3.44
C ILE A 160 -1.75 13.79 -2.24
N ARG A 161 -0.59 13.61 -1.59
CA ARG A 161 -0.50 12.76 -0.40
C ARG A 161 -1.29 13.32 0.76
N ALA A 162 -1.27 14.63 0.98
CA ALA A 162 -2.07 15.26 2.03
C ALA A 162 -3.57 15.07 1.79
N LEU A 163 -4.03 15.22 0.53
CA LEU A 163 -5.42 15.01 0.13
C LEU A 163 -5.86 13.55 0.22
N LEU A 164 -4.98 12.61 -0.15
CA LEU A 164 -5.29 11.18 -0.14
C LEU A 164 -5.08 10.50 1.22
N LYS A 165 -4.36 11.13 2.14
CA LYS A 165 -4.14 10.62 3.51
C LYS A 165 -5.43 10.16 4.20
N PRO A 166 -6.54 10.93 4.23
CA PRO A 166 -7.81 10.48 4.82
C PRO A 166 -8.46 9.29 4.11
N MET A 167 -8.17 9.06 2.81
CA MET A 167 -8.71 7.92 2.07
C MET A 167 -7.88 6.64 2.19
N ILE A 168 -6.60 6.79 2.53
CA ILE A 168 -5.64 5.67 2.61
C ILE A 168 -5.48 5.16 4.06
N SER A 169 -5.70 6.04 5.06
CA SER A 169 -5.72 5.72 6.50
C SER A 169 -6.90 4.84 6.87
#